data_AF-A0A2E8B3C8-F1
#
_entry.id   AF-A0A2E8B3C8-F1
#
_cell.length_a   1.000
_cell.length_b   1.000
_cell.length_c   1.000
_cell.angle_alpha   90.00
_cell.angle_beta   90.00
_cell.angle_gamma   90.00
#
_symmetry.space_group_name_H-M   'P 1'
#
loop_
_entity.id
_entity.type
_entity.pdbx_description
1 polymer ?
#
loop_
_entity_poly.entity_id
_entity_poly.type
_entity_poly.pdbx_seq_one_letter_code
_entity_poly.pdbx_strand_id
1 'polypeptide(L)'
;MTKQSASLKMTLVWVVVALFLVNFTIAGGKGPACDLNGDSSCDVADIDTLAGSGSAAINDWLAGAATENSHASPYLASDTDLDRDVDLSDYNALAGNFNPTGSGAAFSDGDGDGDGDVDLSDYNTLASGFAPTGYSGAAGVPEPSSMVLCMLGLVFGSGIAFCRKRLWS
;
A
#
# COMPACT_ATOMS: atom_id res chain seq x y z
N MET A 1 -17.42 -71.47 -7.86
CA MET A 1 -17.65 -70.22 -8.61
C MET A 1 -17.46 -69.01 -7.68
N THR A 2 -16.23 -68.49 -7.49
CA THR A 2 -16.02 -67.31 -6.61
C THR A 2 -14.89 -66.37 -7.05
N LYS A 3 -14.33 -66.51 -8.26
CA LYS A 3 -13.23 -65.62 -8.74
C LYS A 3 -13.70 -64.20 -9.13
N GLN A 4 -15.00 -63.96 -9.28
CA GLN A 4 -15.51 -62.68 -9.79
C GLN A 4 -15.52 -61.54 -8.74
N SER A 5 -15.59 -61.86 -7.44
CA SER A 5 -15.71 -60.84 -6.37
C SER A 5 -14.40 -60.12 -6.07
N ALA A 6 -13.24 -60.78 -6.25
CA ALA A 6 -11.93 -60.15 -6.02
C ALA A 6 -11.55 -59.16 -7.13
N SER A 7 -11.86 -59.49 -8.38
CA SER A 7 -11.59 -58.61 -9.54
C SER A 7 -12.36 -57.29 -9.44
N LEU A 8 -13.64 -57.34 -9.05
CA LEU A 8 -14.49 -56.16 -8.94
C LEU A 8 -14.05 -55.19 -7.82
N LYS A 9 -13.56 -55.73 -6.68
CA LYS A 9 -13.02 -54.93 -5.57
C LYS A 9 -11.73 -54.22 -5.95
N MET A 10 -10.85 -54.89 -6.72
CA MET A 10 -9.59 -54.29 -7.13
C MET A 10 -9.82 -53.16 -8.14
N THR A 11 -10.73 -53.34 -9.11
CA THR A 11 -11.10 -52.27 -10.05
C THR A 11 -11.75 -51.07 -9.35
N LEU A 12 -12.59 -51.28 -8.34
CA LEU A 12 -13.19 -50.18 -7.57
C LEU A 12 -12.14 -49.41 -6.75
N VAL A 13 -11.17 -50.11 -6.16
CA VAL A 13 -10.04 -49.48 -5.47
C VAL A 13 -9.21 -48.64 -6.45
N TRP A 14 -8.89 -49.16 -7.63
CA TRP A 14 -8.18 -48.39 -8.66
C TRP A 14 -8.99 -47.21 -9.20
N VAL A 15 -10.32 -47.34 -9.31
CA VAL A 15 -11.20 -46.22 -9.72
C VAL A 15 -11.29 -45.16 -8.63
N VAL A 16 -11.41 -45.53 -7.35
CA VAL A 16 -11.44 -44.57 -6.24
C VAL A 16 -10.07 -43.93 -6.04
N VAL A 17 -8.97 -44.69 -6.13
CA VAL A 17 -7.60 -44.17 -6.10
C VAL A 17 -7.34 -43.28 -7.29
N ALA A 18 -7.76 -43.66 -8.51
CA ALA A 18 -7.68 -42.80 -9.67
C ALA A 18 -8.52 -41.54 -9.48
N LEU A 19 -9.76 -41.64 -9.00
CA LEU A 19 -10.65 -40.49 -8.75
C LEU A 19 -10.08 -39.56 -7.66
N PHE A 20 -9.40 -40.11 -6.66
CA PHE A 20 -8.69 -39.34 -5.62
C PHE A 20 -7.42 -38.69 -6.19
N LEU A 21 -6.70 -39.38 -7.07
CA LEU A 21 -5.49 -38.88 -7.74
C LEU A 21 -5.80 -37.83 -8.83
N VAL A 22 -6.87 -37.96 -9.62
CA VAL A 22 -7.26 -36.93 -10.62
C VAL A 22 -7.78 -35.66 -9.96
N ASN A 23 -8.37 -35.74 -8.76
CA ASN A 23 -8.71 -34.53 -7.99
C ASN A 23 -7.47 -33.85 -7.39
N PHE A 24 -6.32 -34.53 -7.29
CA PHE A 24 -5.08 -33.94 -6.80
C PHE A 24 -4.21 -33.32 -7.91
N THR A 25 -4.55 -33.53 -9.19
CA THR A 25 -3.72 -33.11 -10.34
C THR A 25 -4.33 -32.00 -11.20
N ILE A 26 -5.08 -31.06 -10.62
CA ILE A 26 -5.34 -29.74 -11.24
C ILE A 26 -5.01 -28.62 -10.23
N ALA A 27 -3.73 -28.52 -9.89
CA ALA A 27 -3.11 -27.31 -9.37
C ALA A 27 -1.63 -27.41 -9.74
N GLY A 28 -1.33 -27.20 -11.02
CA GLY A 28 0.05 -26.94 -11.42
C GLY A 28 0.47 -25.65 -10.73
N GLY A 29 1.30 -25.76 -9.71
CA GLY A 29 2.17 -24.72 -9.13
C GLY A 29 1.72 -23.28 -9.25
N LYS A 30 0.52 -22.93 -8.77
CA LYS A 30 0.35 -21.56 -8.24
C LYS A 30 1.04 -21.57 -6.89
N GLY A 31 1.92 -20.61 -6.64
CA GLY A 31 2.61 -20.49 -5.37
C GLY A 31 1.63 -20.17 -4.23
N PRO A 32 2.01 -19.31 -3.27
CA PRO A 32 1.08 -18.86 -2.23
C PRO A 32 -0.20 -18.26 -2.81
N ALA A 33 -1.28 -18.17 -2.02
CA ALA A 33 -2.57 -17.67 -2.52
C ALA A 33 -2.52 -16.21 -3.03
N CYS A 34 -1.51 -15.45 -2.61
CA CYS A 34 -1.22 -14.10 -3.09
C CYS A 34 -0.42 -14.05 -4.40
N ASP A 35 0.16 -15.17 -4.87
CA ASP A 35 0.84 -15.28 -6.17
C ASP A 35 -0.22 -15.44 -7.28
N LEU A 36 -0.65 -14.31 -7.82
CA LEU A 36 -1.69 -14.23 -8.83
C LEU A 36 -1.10 -14.39 -10.24
N ASN A 37 0.12 -13.88 -10.46
CA ASN A 37 0.80 -13.85 -11.74
C ASN A 37 1.60 -15.15 -12.05
N GLY A 38 1.86 -15.99 -11.04
CA GLY A 38 2.53 -17.30 -11.16
C GLY A 38 4.05 -17.27 -11.08
N ASP A 39 4.67 -16.19 -10.61
CA ASP A 39 6.12 -16.05 -10.47
C ASP A 39 6.68 -16.53 -9.13
N SER A 40 5.81 -17.08 -8.26
CA SER A 40 6.15 -17.60 -6.93
C SER A 40 6.58 -16.55 -5.92
N SER A 41 6.23 -15.29 -6.13
CA SER A 41 6.34 -14.22 -5.14
C SER A 41 4.98 -13.62 -4.81
N CYS A 42 4.91 -12.80 -3.75
CA CYS A 42 3.73 -12.00 -3.43
C CYS A 42 4.16 -10.55 -3.37
N ASP A 43 4.05 -9.88 -4.50
CA ASP A 43 4.56 -8.52 -4.69
C ASP A 43 3.51 -7.60 -5.37
N VAL A 44 3.95 -6.38 -5.71
CA VAL A 44 3.08 -5.36 -6.33
C VAL A 44 2.46 -5.86 -7.64
N ALA A 45 3.19 -6.69 -8.41
CA ALA A 45 2.71 -7.15 -9.70
C ALA A 45 1.52 -8.12 -9.56
N ASP A 46 1.38 -8.80 -8.42
CA ASP A 46 0.23 -9.63 -8.12
C ASP A 46 -1.01 -8.81 -7.75
N ILE A 47 -0.88 -7.86 -6.84
CA ILE A 47 -2.02 -7.04 -6.39
C ILE A 47 -2.55 -6.16 -7.53
N ASP A 48 -1.69 -5.71 -8.46
CA ASP A 48 -2.11 -5.00 -9.67
C ASP A 48 -3.04 -5.84 -10.56
N THR A 49 -3.00 -7.17 -10.46
CA THR A 49 -3.96 -8.04 -11.17
C THR A 49 -5.38 -7.99 -10.59
N LEU A 50 -5.55 -7.41 -9.39
CA LEU A 50 -6.82 -7.21 -8.72
C LEU A 50 -7.47 -5.85 -9.01
N ALA A 51 -6.93 -5.06 -9.94
CA ALA A 51 -7.51 -3.78 -10.37
C ALA A 51 -9.04 -3.86 -10.58
N GLY A 52 -9.80 -2.98 -9.91
CA GLY A 52 -11.27 -2.95 -9.98
C GLY A 52 -11.99 -4.12 -9.29
N SER A 53 -11.31 -4.93 -8.46
CA SER A 53 -11.91 -6.05 -7.72
C SER A 53 -12.55 -5.62 -6.39
N GLY A 54 -12.41 -4.36 -6.02
CA GLY A 54 -12.93 -3.73 -4.82
C GLY A 54 -12.09 -3.98 -3.56
N SER A 55 -12.35 -3.15 -2.56
CA SER A 55 -11.56 -3.07 -1.32
C SER A 55 -11.48 -4.37 -0.55
N ALA A 56 -12.50 -5.24 -0.61
CA ALA A 56 -12.46 -6.53 0.06
C ALA A 56 -11.36 -7.44 -0.54
N ALA A 57 -11.21 -7.45 -1.87
CA ALA A 57 -10.21 -8.26 -2.55
C ALA A 57 -8.79 -7.74 -2.27
N ILE A 58 -8.60 -6.43 -2.32
CA ILE A 58 -7.33 -5.76 -1.96
C ILE A 58 -6.96 -6.09 -0.51
N ASN A 59 -7.86 -5.89 0.46
CA ASN A 59 -7.57 -6.14 1.88
C ASN A 59 -7.27 -7.61 2.19
N ASP A 60 -8.00 -8.56 1.58
CA ASP A 60 -7.73 -9.99 1.74
C ASP A 60 -6.35 -10.36 1.17
N TRP A 61 -5.98 -9.80 0.02
CA TRP A 61 -4.66 -10.00 -0.57
C TRP A 61 -3.55 -9.41 0.30
N LEU A 62 -3.68 -8.16 0.76
CA LEU A 62 -2.70 -7.49 1.61
C LEU A 62 -2.43 -8.26 2.91
N ALA A 63 -3.46 -8.86 3.51
CA ALA A 63 -3.30 -9.72 4.69
C ALA A 63 -2.61 -11.07 4.37
N GLY A 64 -2.97 -11.68 3.24
CA GLY A 64 -2.36 -12.94 2.78
C GLY A 64 -0.89 -12.77 2.41
N ALA A 65 -0.57 -11.76 1.60
CA ALA A 65 0.78 -11.42 1.17
C ALA A 65 1.69 -11.08 2.34
N ALA A 66 1.20 -10.35 3.34
CA ALA A 66 1.97 -10.07 4.54
C ALA A 66 2.31 -11.36 5.32
N THR A 67 1.37 -12.30 5.42
CA THR A 67 1.61 -13.58 6.10
C THR A 67 2.68 -14.39 5.38
N GLU A 68 2.63 -14.45 4.05
CA GLU A 68 3.62 -15.15 3.23
C GLU A 68 5.01 -14.52 3.35
N ASN A 69 5.08 -13.18 3.31
CA ASN A 69 6.30 -12.41 3.51
C ASN A 69 6.77 -12.38 4.99
N SER A 70 6.19 -13.22 5.85
CA SER A 70 6.57 -13.38 7.26
C SER A 70 6.45 -12.09 8.08
N HIS A 71 5.45 -11.27 7.78
CA HIS A 71 5.12 -10.07 8.54
C HIS A 71 4.09 -10.37 9.64
N ALA A 72 4.14 -9.56 10.70
CA ALA A 72 3.28 -9.72 11.87
C ALA A 72 1.91 -9.01 11.72
N SER A 73 1.78 -8.13 10.73
CA SER A 73 0.59 -7.37 10.42
C SER A 73 0.39 -7.30 8.90
N PRO A 74 -0.86 -7.13 8.43
CA PRO A 74 -1.15 -6.85 7.02
C PRO A 74 -0.41 -5.61 6.50
N TYR A 75 -0.19 -5.57 5.19
CA TYR A 75 0.13 -4.33 4.48
C TYR A 75 -1.04 -3.33 4.58
N LEU A 76 -0.78 -2.06 4.33
CA LEU A 76 -1.77 -0.99 4.46
C LEU A 76 -2.50 -0.77 3.14
N ALA A 77 -3.77 -0.37 3.23
CA ALA A 77 -4.48 0.13 2.05
C ALA A 77 -3.85 1.47 1.64
N SER A 78 -3.47 1.60 0.36
CA SER A 78 -2.69 2.71 -0.20
C SER A 78 -1.18 2.71 0.08
N ASP A 79 -0.59 1.61 0.56
CA ASP A 79 0.88 1.38 0.55
C ASP A 79 1.26 0.78 -0.82
N THR A 80 1.42 1.66 -1.82
CA THR A 80 1.48 1.33 -3.25
C THR A 80 2.77 0.61 -3.66
N ASP A 81 3.85 0.75 -2.88
CA ASP A 81 5.12 0.06 -3.09
C ASP A 81 5.38 -1.11 -2.11
N LEU A 82 4.42 -1.38 -1.22
CA LEU A 82 4.42 -2.46 -0.23
C LEU A 82 5.63 -2.41 0.72
N ASP A 83 6.08 -1.21 1.09
CA ASP A 83 7.18 -1.00 2.03
C ASP A 83 6.74 -0.95 3.51
N ARG A 84 5.42 -1.07 3.73
CA ARG A 84 4.69 -1.10 5.01
C ARG A 84 4.54 0.23 5.70
N ASP A 85 4.77 1.33 5.00
CA ASP A 85 4.26 2.62 5.43
C ASP A 85 3.37 3.26 4.37
N VAL A 86 2.72 4.36 4.75
CA VAL A 86 1.93 5.16 3.82
C VAL A 86 2.48 6.56 3.91
N ASP A 87 3.18 6.96 2.86
CA ASP A 87 3.99 8.17 2.85
C ASP A 87 3.83 9.00 1.55
N LEU A 88 4.80 9.87 1.29
CA LEU A 88 4.75 10.76 0.12
C LEU A 88 4.96 10.03 -1.20
N SER A 89 5.65 8.88 -1.20
CA SER A 89 5.76 7.99 -2.36
C SER A 89 4.36 7.61 -2.85
N ASP A 90 3.53 7.09 -1.95
CA ASP A 90 2.15 6.68 -2.25
C ASP A 90 1.27 7.85 -2.67
N TYR A 91 1.41 8.98 -1.98
CA TYR A 91 0.69 10.18 -2.35
C TYR A 91 1.06 10.65 -3.76
N ASN A 92 2.32 10.54 -4.15
CA ASN A 92 2.77 10.92 -5.49
C ASN A 92 2.27 9.95 -6.57
N ALA A 93 2.15 8.65 -6.27
CA ALA A 93 1.54 7.67 -7.17
C ALA A 93 0.08 8.06 -7.45
N LEU A 94 -0.72 8.22 -6.39
CA LEU A 94 -2.12 8.65 -6.46
C LEU A 94 -2.25 10.00 -7.18
N ALA A 95 -1.50 11.01 -6.77
CA ALA A 95 -1.59 12.36 -7.35
C ALA A 95 -1.12 12.41 -8.81
N GLY A 96 -0.18 11.55 -9.19
CA GLY A 96 0.31 11.43 -10.56
C GLY A 96 -0.69 10.79 -11.51
N ASN A 97 -1.53 9.89 -10.99
CA ASN A 97 -2.50 9.11 -11.78
C ASN A 97 -3.96 9.52 -11.55
N PHE A 98 -4.21 10.59 -10.78
CA PHE A 98 -5.55 11.05 -10.43
C PHE A 98 -6.46 11.20 -11.66
N ASN A 99 -7.45 10.31 -11.76
CA ASN A 99 -8.38 10.23 -12.87
C ASN A 99 -9.71 9.64 -12.38
N PRO A 100 -10.61 10.47 -11.81
CA PRO A 100 -11.89 10.05 -11.21
C PRO A 100 -12.95 9.59 -12.24
N THR A 101 -12.59 9.54 -13.51
CA THR A 101 -13.43 9.02 -14.60
C THR A 101 -12.72 7.89 -15.35
N GLY A 102 -11.58 7.45 -14.82
CA GLY A 102 -10.78 6.36 -15.33
C GLY A 102 -11.44 5.01 -15.07
N SER A 103 -10.72 3.98 -15.47
CA SER A 103 -11.10 2.60 -15.18
C SER A 103 -9.87 1.72 -15.34
N GLY A 104 -9.75 0.68 -14.53
CA GLY A 104 -8.61 -0.24 -14.56
C GLY A 104 -7.32 0.39 -14.04
N ALA A 105 -7.43 1.38 -13.14
CA ALA A 105 -6.30 1.78 -12.32
C ALA A 105 -5.83 0.58 -11.50
N ALA A 106 -4.51 0.40 -11.42
CA ALA A 106 -3.92 -0.63 -10.60
C ALA A 106 -3.70 -0.10 -9.17
N PHE A 107 -3.49 -1.02 -8.23
CA PHE A 107 -3.14 -0.64 -6.86
C PHE A 107 -1.87 0.22 -6.82
N SER A 108 -0.87 -0.12 -7.64
CA SER A 108 0.37 0.65 -7.79
C SER A 108 0.19 2.03 -8.43
N ASP A 109 -0.94 2.27 -9.13
CA ASP A 109 -1.27 3.60 -9.65
C ASP A 109 -1.85 4.53 -8.57
N GLY A 110 -2.23 3.98 -7.40
CA GLY A 110 -2.85 4.70 -6.30
C GLY A 110 -4.34 4.40 -6.08
N ASP A 111 -4.88 3.36 -6.73
CA ASP A 111 -6.23 2.80 -6.48
C ASP A 111 -6.17 1.93 -5.19
N GLY A 112 -6.17 2.61 -4.05
CA GLY A 112 -6.00 1.99 -2.74
C GLY A 112 -7.27 1.31 -2.22
N ASP A 113 -8.44 1.70 -2.72
CA ASP A 113 -9.70 1.04 -2.39
C ASP A 113 -10.14 -0.02 -3.43
N GLY A 114 -9.40 -0.14 -4.53
CA GLY A 114 -9.54 -1.18 -5.54
C GLY A 114 -10.79 -1.05 -6.41
N ASP A 115 -11.45 0.10 -6.45
CA ASP A 115 -12.68 0.30 -7.23
C ASP A 115 -12.43 0.52 -8.74
N GLY A 116 -11.16 0.66 -9.12
CA GLY A 116 -10.69 0.67 -10.50
C GLY A 116 -10.45 2.06 -11.04
N ASP A 117 -10.58 3.12 -10.25
CA ASP A 117 -10.12 4.46 -10.60
C ASP A 117 -9.20 5.07 -9.52
N VAL A 118 -8.65 6.25 -9.80
CA VAL A 118 -7.80 6.97 -8.84
C VAL A 118 -8.49 8.29 -8.55
N ASP A 119 -9.10 8.40 -7.38
CA ASP A 119 -10.01 9.49 -7.06
C ASP A 119 -9.88 10.02 -5.62
N LEU A 120 -10.92 10.73 -5.14
CA LEU A 120 -10.93 11.29 -3.79
C LEU A 120 -11.17 10.23 -2.70
N SER A 121 -11.83 9.11 -3.03
CA SER A 121 -11.98 7.95 -2.17
C SER A 121 -10.62 7.35 -1.82
N ASP A 122 -9.76 7.14 -2.81
CA ASP A 122 -8.38 6.68 -2.60
C ASP A 122 -7.59 7.62 -1.70
N TYR A 123 -7.75 8.92 -1.88
CA TYR A 123 -7.10 9.91 -1.02
C TYR A 123 -7.55 9.77 0.44
N ASN A 124 -8.84 9.50 0.67
CA ASN A 124 -9.34 9.29 2.03
C ASN A 124 -8.80 7.98 2.64
N THR A 125 -8.64 6.94 1.83
CA THR A 125 -8.00 5.68 2.23
C THR A 125 -6.55 5.94 2.63
N LEU A 126 -5.78 6.59 1.76
CA LEU A 126 -4.39 6.98 2.02
C LEU A 126 -4.25 7.85 3.27
N ALA A 127 -5.07 8.90 3.40
CA ALA A 127 -5.02 9.82 4.53
C ALA A 127 -5.31 9.15 5.88
N SER A 128 -6.05 8.03 5.88
CA SER A 128 -6.34 7.26 7.10
C SER A 128 -5.12 6.48 7.62
N GLY A 129 -4.24 6.05 6.71
CA GLY A 129 -3.01 5.32 7.01
C GLY A 129 -1.76 6.19 7.05
N PHE A 130 -1.84 7.43 6.55
CA PHE A 130 -0.70 8.32 6.33
C PHE A 130 0.13 8.54 7.62
N ALA A 131 1.35 8.02 7.60
CA ALA A 131 2.26 8.06 8.73
C ALA A 131 3.56 8.78 8.30
N PRO A 132 3.64 10.11 8.44
CA PRO A 132 4.80 10.91 8.01
C PRO A 132 6.08 10.64 8.81
N THR A 133 6.15 9.57 9.61
CA THR A 133 7.30 9.18 10.42
C THR A 133 8.57 8.90 9.60
N GLY A 134 8.45 8.67 8.28
CA GLY A 134 9.58 8.67 7.33
C GLY A 134 10.31 10.02 7.20
N TYR A 135 9.67 11.14 7.57
CA TYR A 135 10.30 12.47 7.62
C TYR A 135 11.11 12.77 8.89
N SER A 136 11.41 11.77 9.70
CA SER A 136 12.30 11.93 10.86
C SER A 136 13.72 12.38 10.49
N GLY A 137 14.05 12.46 9.19
CA GLY A 137 15.29 13.03 8.63
C GLY A 137 15.20 14.45 8.06
N ALA A 138 14.05 15.16 8.17
CA ALA A 138 14.00 16.56 7.76
C ALA A 138 14.90 17.39 8.70
N ALA A 139 16.14 17.64 8.25
CA ALA A 139 17.06 18.57 8.90
C ALA A 139 16.28 19.85 9.17
N GLY A 140 16.08 20.16 10.47
CA GLY A 140 15.24 21.28 10.89
C GLY A 140 15.58 22.50 10.03
N VAL A 141 14.60 22.94 9.24
CA VAL A 141 14.75 24.11 8.37
C VAL A 141 15.31 25.22 9.26
N PRO A 142 16.52 25.75 8.97
CA PRO A 142 17.11 26.80 9.79
C PRO A 142 16.09 27.92 9.91
N GLU A 143 15.67 28.21 11.15
CA GLU A 143 14.62 29.20 11.35
C GLU A 143 15.02 30.49 10.64
N PRO A 144 14.12 31.09 9.82
CA PRO A 144 14.42 32.35 9.17
C PRO A 144 14.83 33.36 10.25
N SER A 145 15.75 34.26 9.91
CA SER A 145 16.44 35.21 10.80
C SER A 145 15.54 36.25 11.48
N SER A 146 14.31 35.90 11.81
CA SER A 146 13.26 36.64 12.46
C SER A 146 13.70 37.17 13.83
N MET A 147 14.49 36.42 14.61
CA MET A 147 15.10 36.92 15.84
C MET A 147 16.13 38.03 15.56
N VAL A 148 16.93 37.88 14.50
CA VAL A 148 17.92 38.90 14.08
C VAL A 148 17.19 40.16 13.62
N LEU A 149 16.14 40.04 12.81
CA LEU A 149 15.32 41.18 12.36
C LEU A 149 14.57 41.85 13.52
N CYS A 150 14.04 41.08 14.48
CA CYS A 150 13.39 41.62 15.67
C CYS A 150 14.39 42.43 16.53
N MET A 151 15.58 41.88 16.76
CA MET A 151 16.64 42.57 17.49
C MET A 151 17.12 43.83 16.76
N LEU A 152 17.31 43.79 15.44
CA LEU A 152 17.63 44.99 14.66
C LEU A 152 16.51 46.04 14.76
N GLY A 153 15.24 45.63 14.64
CA GLY A 153 14.09 46.53 14.75
C GLY A 153 14.02 47.26 16.10
N LEU A 154 14.33 46.57 17.21
CA LEU A 154 14.35 47.17 18.54
C LEU A 154 15.52 48.16 18.72
N VAL A 155 16.69 47.87 18.15
CA VAL A 155 17.87 48.76 18.21
C VAL A 155 17.67 50.02 17.36
N PHE A 156 17.18 49.88 16.13
CA PHE A 156 16.93 51.04 15.26
C PHE A 156 15.69 51.84 15.70
N GLY A 157 14.63 51.17 16.19
CA GLY A 157 13.40 51.83 16.67
C GLY A 157 13.62 52.66 17.94
N SER A 158 14.45 52.19 18.88
CA SER A 158 14.78 52.94 20.11
C SER A 158 15.65 54.17 19.86
N GLY A 159 16.54 54.12 18.85
CA GLY A 159 17.35 55.27 18.42
C GLY A 159 16.52 56.45 17.86
N ILE A 160 15.48 56.14 17.08
CA ILE A 160 14.57 57.16 16.51
C ILE A 160 13.73 57.83 17.63
N ALA A 161 13.32 57.05 18.63
CA ALA A 161 12.58 57.56 19.79
C ALA A 161 13.44 58.48 20.68
N PHE A 162 14.73 58.16 20.86
CA PHE A 162 15.66 58.97 21.65
C PHE A 162 15.98 60.31 20.96
N CYS A 163 16.15 60.30 19.63
CA CYS A 163 16.44 61.52 18.86
C CYS A 163 15.25 62.51 18.88
N ARG A 164 14.00 62.01 18.89
CA ARG A 164 12.81 62.86 19.02
C ARG A 164 12.69 63.57 20.37
N LYS A 165 13.22 63.01 21.47
CA LYS A 165 13.15 63.67 22.79
C LYS A 165 14.19 64.78 22.99
N ARG A 166 15.26 64.81 22.18
CA ARG A 166 16.36 65.78 22.32
C ARG A 166 16.14 67.11 21.58
N LEU A 167 15.16 67.15 20.66
CA LEU A 167 14.83 68.36 19.88
C LEU A 167 13.80 69.27 20.58
N TRP A 168 13.41 68.99 21.83
CA TRP A 168 12.43 69.76 22.59
C TRP A 168 12.90 70.16 24.02
N SER A 169 14.19 70.40 24.20
CA SER A 169 14.74 71.10 25.38
C SER A 169 15.76 72.12 24.94
#